data_AF-N9TT61-F1
#
_entry.id   AF-N9TT61-F1
#
_cell.length_a   1.000
_cell.length_b   1.000
_cell.length_c   1.000
_cell.angle_alpha   90.00
_cell.angle_beta   90.00
_cell.angle_gamma   90.00
#
_symmetry.space_group_name_H-M   'P 1'
#
loop_
_entity.id
_entity.type
_entity.pdbx_description
1 polymer ?
#
loop_
_entity_poly.entity_id
_entity_poly.type
_entity_poly.pdbx_seq_one_letter_code
_entity_poly.pdbx_strand_id
1 'polypeptide(L)'
;MKKKNKDFLQTGWDKDPEQQEENKENLEQSKDFSTRHIVKNKKRQNLLEKIIKWIIYGILFIAMPNSLRSSKTKAKEIVNNTYLKINSYEFAFVPAGFAMYMFLSFIPTIGLVIGIVGLISPNYENVIKVIILGQLIPGIEHVIPTFSGILKTAGGAVTFIILALSILWLSSKGYSKFVLSIDALYGHKTTNALWKTRIKGFLTSIIITISLTIFLLTYSAFLTFILDRVFDQGKLLPNIKLKDLRWDFQIIFWLPIILFLPLLIYCSLLISFKFSPNFKVKLSQINPGALIAAIPTSLYILIFGSLASLINYHKFGIVASFMYIILLLSIMSYFIYTGVIVNASFYKTFIKLPTIEKSRWLNKRS
;
A
#
# COMPACT_ATOMS: atom_id res chain seq x y z
N MET A 1 4.94 -0.74 61.20
CA MET A 1 5.65 -1.30 60.02
C MET A 1 4.64 -1.37 58.87
N LYS A 2 4.66 -0.47 57.86
CA LYS A 2 5.31 -0.62 56.52
C LYS A 2 5.16 -2.05 55.96
N LYS A 3 4.63 -2.37 54.76
CA LYS A 3 4.32 -1.63 53.52
C LYS A 3 3.31 -2.48 52.68
N LYS A 4 2.35 -1.82 52.03
CA LYS A 4 1.66 -2.26 50.79
C LYS A 4 2.42 -1.69 49.58
N ASN A 5 2.47 -2.43 48.47
CA ASN A 5 2.12 -1.95 47.11
C ASN A 5 2.51 -3.00 46.05
N LYS A 6 1.50 -3.51 45.34
CA LYS A 6 1.63 -3.94 43.95
C LYS A 6 0.67 -3.04 43.16
N ASP A 7 1.26 -2.12 42.39
CA ASP A 7 0.55 -1.18 41.56
C ASP A 7 -0.12 -1.92 40.39
N PHE A 8 -1.45 -2.06 40.44
CA PHE A 8 -2.24 -2.29 39.24
C PHE A 8 -2.68 -0.91 38.72
N LEU A 9 -2.32 -0.61 37.47
CA LEU A 9 -2.80 0.57 36.76
C LEU A 9 -4.33 0.44 36.59
N GLN A 10 -5.09 1.24 37.34
CA GLN A 10 -6.53 1.38 37.15
C GLN A 10 -6.78 1.97 35.76
N THR A 11 -7.43 1.18 34.91
CA THR A 11 -7.97 1.68 33.63
C THR A 11 -9.30 2.40 33.88
N GLY A 12 -9.64 3.38 33.04
CA GLY A 12 -10.78 4.30 33.23
C GLY A 12 -12.19 3.69 33.18
N TRP A 13 -12.31 2.38 33.45
CA TRP A 13 -13.56 1.63 33.51
C TRP A 13 -13.93 1.22 34.94
N ASP A 14 -13.01 1.32 35.92
CA ASP A 14 -13.24 0.90 37.31
C ASP A 14 -13.31 2.10 38.28
N LYS A 15 -14.33 2.95 38.17
CA LYS A 15 -14.58 3.97 39.20
C LYS A 15 -16.01 3.89 39.74
N ASP A 16 -16.10 3.57 41.02
CA ASP A 16 -17.32 3.68 41.82
C ASP A 16 -17.83 5.13 41.86
N PRO A 17 -19.16 5.34 41.83
CA PRO A 17 -19.77 6.66 41.68
C PRO A 17 -19.47 7.62 42.84
N GLU A 18 -19.09 7.13 44.03
CA GLU A 18 -18.83 7.98 45.21
C GLU A 18 -17.50 8.76 45.13
N GLN A 19 -16.51 8.32 44.34
CA GLN A 19 -15.23 9.05 44.17
C GLN A 19 -15.26 10.18 43.13
N GLN A 20 -16.41 10.38 42.45
CA GLN A 20 -16.54 11.41 41.41
C GLN A 20 -16.95 12.79 41.95
N GLU A 21 -17.49 12.88 43.16
CA GLU A 21 -17.93 14.16 43.73
C GLU A 21 -16.76 14.92 44.40
N GLU A 22 -15.92 14.24 45.18
CA GLU A 22 -14.75 14.85 45.85
C GLU A 22 -13.66 15.36 44.86
N ASN A 23 -13.55 14.74 43.68
CA ASN A 23 -12.61 15.17 42.64
C ASN A 23 -13.10 16.37 41.82
N LYS A 24 -14.41 16.68 41.83
CA LYS A 24 -14.94 17.82 41.06
C LYS A 24 -14.59 19.15 41.71
N GLU A 25 -14.59 19.24 43.04
CA GLU A 25 -14.26 20.49 43.74
C GLU A 25 -12.77 20.85 43.61
N ASN A 26 -11.87 19.88 43.63
CA ASN A 26 -10.42 20.12 43.42
C ASN A 26 -10.04 20.40 41.94
N LEU A 27 -10.90 20.06 40.98
CA LEU A 27 -10.68 20.31 39.56
C LEU A 27 -11.05 21.73 39.11
N GLU A 28 -11.78 22.49 39.93
CA GLU A 28 -12.12 23.88 39.59
C GLU A 28 -11.00 24.86 39.94
N GLN A 29 -10.24 24.63 41.01
CA GLN A 29 -9.11 25.48 41.39
C GLN A 29 -7.85 25.33 40.51
N SER A 30 -7.69 24.20 39.81
CA SER A 30 -6.48 23.95 38.98
C SER A 30 -6.61 24.39 37.50
N LYS A 31 -7.79 24.84 37.07
CA LYS A 31 -8.02 25.27 35.68
C LYS A 31 -7.36 26.61 35.32
N ASP A 32 -7.02 27.43 36.31
CA ASP A 32 -6.54 28.80 36.04
C ASP A 32 -5.03 28.89 35.71
N PHE A 33 -4.24 27.87 36.08
CA PHE A 33 -2.79 27.84 35.82
C PHE A 33 -2.38 27.11 34.52
N SER A 34 -3.25 26.28 33.95
CA SER A 34 -2.89 25.39 32.81
C SER A 34 -3.05 26.05 31.43
N THR A 35 -3.72 27.21 31.33
CA THR A 35 -4.06 27.82 30.03
C THR A 35 -2.99 28.74 29.44
N ARG A 36 -1.92 29.08 30.20
CA ARG A 36 -0.91 30.06 29.75
C ARG A 36 0.27 29.48 28.95
N HIS A 37 0.43 28.16 28.86
CA HIS A 37 1.60 27.54 28.22
C HIS A 37 1.33 26.64 27.01
N ILE A 38 0.15 26.76 26.36
CA ILE A 38 -0.07 26.11 25.05
C ILE A 38 0.21 27.14 23.95
N VAL A 39 1.46 27.20 23.51
CA VAL A 39 1.84 27.90 22.28
C VAL A 39 1.12 27.20 21.13
N LYS A 40 -0.05 27.72 20.73
CA LYS A 40 -0.75 27.34 19.50
C LYS A 40 0.14 27.72 18.31
N ASN A 41 0.95 26.77 17.86
CA ASN A 41 1.67 26.85 16.58
C ASN A 41 0.68 26.75 15.41
N LYS A 42 -0.20 27.76 15.26
CA LYS A 42 -1.38 27.75 14.38
C LYS A 42 -1.06 28.21 12.95
N LYS A 43 0.07 28.88 12.72
CA LYS A 43 0.37 29.56 11.44
C LYS A 43 0.90 28.60 10.36
N ARG A 44 1.76 27.63 10.73
CA ARG A 44 2.39 26.70 9.76
C ARG A 44 1.43 25.60 9.25
N GLN A 45 0.49 25.18 10.10
CA GLN A 45 -0.53 24.19 9.74
C GLN A 45 -1.46 24.68 8.61
N ASN A 46 -1.77 25.98 8.57
CA ASN A 46 -2.69 26.53 7.57
C ASN A 46 -2.23 26.39 6.11
N LEU A 47 -0.91 26.46 5.83
CA LEU A 47 -0.41 26.34 4.44
C LEU A 47 -0.39 24.88 3.97
N LEU A 48 0.19 23.98 4.77
CA LEU A 48 0.21 22.55 4.45
C LEU A 48 -1.19 21.95 4.40
N GLU A 49 -2.07 22.34 5.33
CA GLU A 49 -3.48 21.97 5.30
C GLU A 49 -4.15 22.38 4.00
N LYS A 50 -3.96 23.64 3.57
CA LYS A 50 -4.53 24.14 2.30
C LYS A 50 -4.01 23.34 1.11
N ILE A 51 -2.70 23.06 1.05
CA ILE A 51 -2.09 22.28 -0.04
C ILE A 51 -2.67 20.87 -0.09
N ILE A 52 -2.70 20.16 1.04
CA ILE A 52 -3.23 18.78 1.12
C ILE A 52 -4.71 18.76 0.72
N LYS A 53 -5.52 19.68 1.27
CA LYS A 53 -6.94 19.76 0.92
C LYS A 53 -7.15 20.09 -0.55
N TRP A 54 -6.31 20.94 -1.13
CA TRP A 54 -6.37 21.29 -2.56
C TRP A 54 -6.00 20.11 -3.45
N ILE A 55 -4.96 19.34 -3.11
CA ILE A 55 -4.58 18.10 -3.82
C ILE A 55 -5.73 17.09 -3.78
N ILE A 56 -6.28 16.81 -2.59
CA ILE A 56 -7.41 15.87 -2.43
C ILE A 56 -8.60 16.35 -3.26
N TYR A 57 -8.94 17.64 -3.18
CA TYR A 57 -10.05 18.22 -3.94
C TYR A 57 -9.84 18.14 -5.46
N GLY A 58 -8.63 18.43 -5.94
CA GLY A 58 -8.28 18.36 -7.36
C GLY A 58 -8.41 16.95 -7.91
N ILE A 59 -7.90 15.94 -7.20
CA ILE A 59 -8.04 14.54 -7.62
C ILE A 59 -9.51 14.09 -7.55
N LEU A 60 -10.24 14.48 -6.51
CA LEU A 60 -11.67 14.20 -6.40
C LEU A 60 -12.46 14.77 -7.59
N PHE A 61 -12.11 15.99 -8.03
CA PHE A 61 -12.76 16.65 -9.17
C PHE A 61 -12.63 15.84 -10.47
N ILE A 62 -11.48 15.21 -10.68
CA ILE A 62 -11.25 14.30 -11.81
C ILE A 62 -12.01 12.99 -11.61
N ALA A 63 -12.01 12.43 -10.39
CA ALA A 63 -12.62 11.14 -10.12
C ALA A 63 -14.15 11.13 -10.21
N MET A 64 -14.82 12.22 -9.84
CA MET A 64 -16.28 12.28 -9.75
C MET A 64 -16.85 13.65 -10.16
N PRO A 65 -16.68 14.07 -11.43
CA PRO A 65 -17.11 15.38 -11.88
C PRO A 65 -18.60 15.62 -11.62
N ASN A 66 -19.44 14.61 -11.83
CA ASN A 66 -20.90 14.74 -11.69
C ASN A 66 -21.34 14.86 -10.22
N SER A 67 -20.80 14.04 -9.32
CA SER A 67 -21.16 14.08 -7.89
C SER A 67 -20.64 15.35 -7.19
N LEU A 68 -19.47 15.85 -7.59
CA LEU A 68 -18.91 17.11 -7.08
C LEU A 68 -19.64 18.35 -7.59
N ARG A 69 -20.05 18.36 -8.87
CA ARG A 69 -20.85 19.45 -9.44
C ARG A 69 -22.23 19.55 -8.78
N SER A 70 -22.82 18.41 -8.42
CA SER A 70 -24.13 18.38 -7.75
C SER A 70 -24.10 18.98 -6.34
N SER A 71 -23.00 18.86 -5.59
CA SER A 71 -22.93 19.41 -4.23
C SER A 71 -21.50 19.76 -3.80
N LYS A 72 -21.15 21.05 -3.90
CA LYS A 72 -19.86 21.59 -3.41
C LYS A 72 -19.70 21.44 -1.89
N THR A 73 -20.78 21.46 -1.13
CA THR A 73 -20.76 21.29 0.34
C THR A 73 -20.33 19.88 0.74
N LYS A 74 -20.92 18.84 0.14
CA LYS A 74 -20.54 17.43 0.36
C LYS A 74 -19.09 17.15 -0.03
N ALA A 75 -18.63 17.75 -1.11
CA ALA A 75 -17.23 17.63 -1.52
C ALA A 75 -16.25 18.20 -0.47
N LYS A 76 -16.56 19.40 0.05
CA LYS A 76 -15.76 20.04 1.10
C LYS A 76 -15.78 19.22 2.39
N GLU A 77 -16.92 18.61 2.71
CA GLU A 77 -17.08 17.68 3.84
C GLU A 77 -16.15 16.47 3.71
N ILE A 78 -16.09 15.81 2.54
CA ILE A 78 -15.18 14.68 2.30
C ILE A 78 -13.72 15.09 2.48
N VAL A 79 -13.33 16.23 1.89
CA VAL A 79 -11.95 16.72 1.98
C VAL A 79 -11.58 17.02 3.44
N ASN A 80 -12.46 17.67 4.19
CA ASN A 80 -12.24 17.97 5.61
C ASN A 80 -12.17 16.70 6.45
N ASN A 81 -13.12 15.77 6.29
CA ASN A 81 -13.14 14.51 7.02
C ASN A 81 -11.92 13.65 6.71
N THR A 82 -11.49 13.64 5.45
CA THR A 82 -10.27 12.95 5.02
C THR A 82 -9.04 13.57 5.66
N TYR A 83 -8.91 14.90 5.63
CA TYR A 83 -7.79 15.61 6.25
C TYR A 83 -7.72 15.35 7.77
N LEU A 84 -8.85 15.41 8.47
CA LEU A 84 -8.92 15.11 9.90
C LEU A 84 -8.47 13.68 10.22
N LYS A 85 -8.86 12.71 9.37
CA LYS A 85 -8.44 11.31 9.52
C LYS A 85 -6.97 11.08 9.18
N ILE A 86 -6.42 11.76 8.17
CA ILE A 86 -4.98 11.70 7.86
C ILE A 86 -4.14 12.26 9.02
N ASN A 87 -4.65 13.27 9.71
CA ASN A 87 -3.96 13.88 10.85
C ASN A 87 -4.26 13.18 12.20
N SER A 88 -4.94 12.03 12.19
CA SER A 88 -5.23 11.27 13.41
C SER A 88 -4.04 10.41 13.83
N TYR A 89 -3.96 10.07 15.12
CA TYR A 89 -2.92 9.15 15.62
C TYR A 89 -3.00 7.77 14.96
N GLU A 90 -4.22 7.29 14.66
CA GLU A 90 -4.42 5.99 14.00
C GLU A 90 -3.74 5.93 12.62
N PHE A 91 -3.78 7.05 11.88
CA PHE A 91 -3.14 7.16 10.57
C PHE A 91 -1.62 7.07 10.64
N ALA A 92 -0.99 7.43 11.75
CA ALA A 92 0.46 7.26 11.89
C ALA A 92 0.87 5.78 11.97
N PHE A 93 0.07 4.95 12.65
CA PHE A 93 0.45 3.57 12.97
C PHE A 93 -0.06 2.52 11.97
N VAL A 94 -1.29 2.65 11.47
CA VAL A 94 -1.89 1.60 10.62
C VAL A 94 -1.14 1.43 9.28
N PRO A 95 -0.82 2.49 8.53
CA PRO A 95 -0.03 2.38 7.30
C PRO A 95 1.38 1.86 7.56
N ALA A 96 2.04 2.28 8.65
CA ALA A 96 3.37 1.78 9.00
C ALA A 96 3.35 0.25 9.25
N GLY A 97 2.35 -0.24 9.99
CA GLY A 97 2.15 -1.67 10.17
C GLY A 97 1.87 -2.40 8.86
N PHE A 98 1.03 -1.84 7.98
CA PHE A 98 0.78 -2.42 6.66
C PHE A 98 2.04 -2.45 5.78
N ALA A 99 2.88 -1.42 5.83
CA ALA A 99 4.15 -1.35 5.12
C ALA A 99 5.13 -2.45 5.56
N MET A 100 5.21 -2.72 6.86
CA MET A 100 6.04 -3.82 7.39
C MET A 100 5.63 -5.16 6.76
N TYR A 101 4.34 -5.45 6.68
CA TYR A 101 3.87 -6.70 6.07
C TYR A 101 4.10 -6.73 4.56
N MET A 102 3.89 -5.62 3.86
CA MET A 102 4.25 -5.52 2.43
C MET A 102 5.74 -5.82 2.22
N PHE A 103 6.61 -5.25 3.06
CA PHE A 103 8.05 -5.48 3.02
C PHE A 103 8.41 -6.95 3.25
N LEU A 104 7.83 -7.59 4.27
CA LEU A 104 8.06 -9.02 4.54
C LEU A 104 7.65 -9.90 3.36
N SER A 105 6.56 -9.56 2.64
CA SER A 105 6.14 -10.30 1.45
C SER A 105 6.89 -9.96 0.17
N PHE A 106 7.59 -8.82 0.13
CA PHE A 106 8.12 -8.28 -1.11
C PHE A 106 9.13 -9.19 -1.78
N ILE A 107 10.18 -9.60 -1.06
CA ILE A 107 11.27 -10.43 -1.60
C ILE A 107 10.76 -11.80 -2.07
N PRO A 108 9.98 -12.56 -1.28
CA PRO A 108 9.49 -13.86 -1.72
C PRO A 108 8.49 -13.77 -2.88
N THR A 109 7.63 -12.75 -2.88
CA THR A 109 6.70 -12.53 -3.99
C THR A 109 7.47 -12.22 -5.27
N ILE A 110 8.41 -11.28 -5.25
CA ILE A 110 9.20 -10.97 -6.45
C ILE A 110 10.07 -12.16 -6.87
N GLY A 111 10.68 -12.87 -5.92
CA GLY A 111 11.44 -14.08 -6.22
C GLY A 111 10.60 -15.14 -6.92
N LEU A 112 9.35 -15.35 -6.48
CA LEU A 112 8.41 -16.25 -7.15
C LEU A 112 8.13 -15.79 -8.58
N VAL A 113 7.87 -14.50 -8.77
CA VAL A 113 7.58 -13.96 -10.09
C VAL A 113 8.78 -14.13 -11.03
N ILE A 114 9.97 -13.70 -10.60
CA ILE A 114 11.20 -13.81 -11.40
C ILE A 114 11.53 -15.26 -11.70
N GLY A 115 11.39 -16.15 -10.71
CA GLY A 115 11.62 -17.58 -10.88
C GLY A 115 10.69 -18.20 -11.92
N ILE A 116 9.39 -17.93 -11.85
CA ILE A 116 8.40 -18.43 -12.83
C ILE A 116 8.71 -17.89 -14.23
N VAL A 117 9.03 -16.61 -14.36
CA VAL A 117 9.38 -16.01 -15.66
C VAL A 117 10.69 -16.57 -16.20
N GLY A 118 11.70 -16.77 -15.34
CA GLY A 118 13.00 -17.34 -15.70
C GLY A 118 12.94 -18.81 -16.13
N LEU A 119 11.95 -19.58 -15.65
CA LEU A 119 11.67 -20.92 -16.17
C LEU A 119 11.22 -20.91 -17.64
N ILE A 120 10.54 -19.83 -18.08
CA ILE A 120 10.10 -19.66 -19.46
C ILE A 120 11.29 -19.20 -20.33
N SER A 121 12.01 -18.17 -19.90
CA SER A 121 13.22 -17.71 -20.59
C SER A 121 14.19 -17.00 -19.63
N PRO A 122 15.48 -17.40 -19.60
CA PRO A 122 16.51 -16.70 -18.83
C PRO A 122 16.67 -15.22 -19.25
N ASN A 123 16.41 -14.89 -20.52
CA ASN A 123 16.49 -13.52 -21.00
C ASN A 123 15.41 -12.64 -20.35
N TYR A 124 14.20 -13.17 -20.14
CA TYR A 124 13.11 -12.43 -19.49
C TYR A 124 13.42 -12.15 -18.02
N GLU A 125 14.01 -13.13 -17.32
CA GLU A 125 14.51 -12.94 -15.95
C GLU A 125 15.53 -11.80 -15.88
N ASN A 126 16.50 -11.76 -16.81
CA ASN A 126 17.50 -10.69 -16.84
C ASN A 126 16.88 -9.32 -17.13
N VAL A 127 15.94 -9.22 -18.08
CA VAL A 127 15.21 -7.97 -18.36
C VAL A 127 14.44 -7.49 -17.12
N ILE A 128 13.74 -8.38 -16.43
CA ILE A 128 13.02 -8.01 -15.20
C ILE A 128 14.00 -7.55 -14.12
N LYS A 129 15.06 -8.31 -13.88
CA LYS A 129 16.00 -8.06 -12.79
C LYS A 129 16.82 -6.78 -12.99
N VAL A 130 17.39 -6.61 -14.18
CA VAL A 130 18.38 -5.54 -14.45
C VAL A 130 17.72 -4.29 -15.04
N ILE A 131 16.80 -4.45 -16.00
CA ILE A 131 16.22 -3.31 -16.73
C ILE A 131 15.00 -2.76 -15.99
N ILE A 132 14.07 -3.62 -15.58
CA ILE A 132 12.82 -3.17 -14.93
C ILE A 132 13.07 -2.85 -13.45
N LEU A 133 13.49 -3.85 -12.67
CA LEU A 133 13.66 -3.69 -11.22
C LEU A 133 14.89 -2.86 -10.90
N GLY A 134 16.01 -3.02 -11.61
CA GLY A 134 17.23 -2.22 -11.39
C GLY A 134 17.02 -0.71 -11.58
N GLN A 135 16.03 -0.32 -12.38
CA GLN A 135 15.64 1.08 -12.55
C GLN A 135 14.72 1.59 -11.42
N LEU A 136 13.93 0.71 -10.80
CA LEU A 136 13.01 1.07 -9.72
C LEU A 136 13.65 1.00 -8.34
N ILE A 137 14.50 -0.01 -8.13
CA ILE A 137 15.18 -0.31 -6.87
C ILE A 137 16.65 -0.55 -7.19
N PRO A 138 17.54 0.35 -6.77
CA PRO A 138 18.93 0.25 -7.12
C PRO A 138 19.60 -0.90 -6.34
N GLY A 139 20.45 -1.68 -7.01
CA GLY A 139 21.18 -2.80 -6.39
C GLY A 139 20.31 -4.01 -6.06
N ILE A 140 19.05 -4.03 -6.54
CA ILE A 140 18.13 -5.17 -6.35
C ILE A 140 18.69 -6.45 -7.02
N GLU A 141 19.53 -6.31 -8.03
CA GLU A 141 20.20 -7.41 -8.72
C GLU A 141 21.09 -8.25 -7.80
N HIS A 142 21.58 -7.68 -6.70
CA HIS A 142 22.39 -8.37 -5.69
C HIS A 142 21.55 -8.95 -4.55
N VAL A 143 20.32 -8.45 -4.36
CA VAL A 143 19.40 -8.91 -3.32
C VAL A 143 18.62 -10.13 -3.79
N ILE A 144 18.25 -10.17 -5.07
CA ILE A 144 17.44 -11.22 -5.66
C ILE A 144 18.37 -12.22 -6.36
N PRO A 145 18.60 -13.42 -5.79
CA PRO A 145 19.36 -14.46 -6.47
C PRO A 145 18.65 -14.89 -7.77
N THR A 146 19.41 -15.49 -8.69
CA THR A 146 18.86 -16.04 -9.94
C THR A 146 17.99 -17.26 -9.59
N PHE A 147 16.68 -17.06 -9.45
CA PHE A 147 15.76 -18.07 -8.94
C PHE A 147 15.48 -19.19 -9.94
N SER A 148 15.70 -18.95 -11.24
CA SER A 148 15.55 -20.00 -12.26
C SER A 148 16.51 -21.17 -12.04
N GLY A 149 17.73 -20.92 -11.53
CA GLY A 149 18.68 -21.99 -11.21
C GLY A 149 18.18 -22.90 -10.08
N ILE A 150 17.56 -22.31 -9.05
CA ILE A 150 17.01 -23.02 -7.89
C ILE A 150 15.77 -23.84 -8.29
N LEU A 151 14.91 -23.26 -9.14
CA LEU A 151 13.67 -23.90 -9.59
C LEU A 151 13.88 -25.04 -10.60
N LYS A 152 15.04 -25.11 -11.27
CA LYS A 152 15.36 -26.20 -12.21
C LYS A 152 15.65 -27.53 -11.51
N THR A 153 16.10 -27.50 -10.26
CA THR A 153 16.33 -28.71 -9.46
C THR A 153 15.07 -29.05 -8.67
N ALA A 154 14.60 -30.30 -8.73
CA ALA A 154 13.39 -30.72 -8.02
C ALA A 154 13.42 -30.40 -6.51
N GLY A 155 14.55 -30.65 -5.84
CA GLY A 155 14.74 -30.29 -4.43
C GLY A 155 14.70 -28.78 -4.17
N GLY A 156 15.38 -27.99 -5.00
CA GLY A 156 15.39 -26.53 -4.89
C GLY A 156 14.02 -25.90 -5.13
N ALA A 157 13.28 -26.43 -6.10
CA ALA A 157 11.91 -26.00 -6.39
C ALA A 157 10.97 -26.25 -5.20
N VAL A 158 11.03 -27.45 -4.60
CA VAL A 158 10.22 -27.79 -3.42
C VAL A 158 10.56 -26.88 -2.24
N THR A 159 11.85 -26.70 -1.92
CA THR A 159 12.28 -25.81 -0.83
C THR A 159 11.82 -24.38 -1.06
N PHE A 160 11.94 -23.87 -2.28
CA PHE A 160 11.53 -22.51 -2.61
C PHE A 160 10.01 -22.31 -2.52
N ILE A 161 9.22 -23.25 -3.03
CA ILE A 161 7.75 -23.21 -2.93
C ILE A 161 7.32 -23.22 -1.46
N ILE A 162 7.92 -24.09 -0.62
CA ILE A 162 7.62 -24.15 0.81
C ILE A 162 7.98 -22.82 1.50
N LEU A 163 9.15 -22.26 1.19
CA LEU A 163 9.60 -20.97 1.73
C LEU A 163 8.63 -19.85 1.34
N ALA A 164 8.27 -19.78 0.06
CA ALA A 164 7.40 -18.75 -0.46
C ALA A 164 5.97 -18.87 0.10
N LEU A 165 5.40 -20.08 0.18
CA LEU A 165 4.12 -20.33 0.83
C LEU A 165 4.14 -19.96 2.31
N SER A 166 5.23 -20.28 3.03
CA SER A 166 5.39 -19.94 4.44
C SER A 166 5.40 -18.42 4.65
N ILE A 167 6.07 -17.66 3.77
CA ILE A 167 6.14 -16.21 3.91
C ILE A 167 4.84 -15.54 3.43
N LEU A 168 4.20 -16.03 2.38
CA LEU A 168 2.86 -15.59 1.99
C LEU A 168 1.85 -15.84 3.12
N TRP A 169 1.96 -16.98 3.81
CA TRP A 169 1.16 -17.28 5.00
C TRP A 169 1.46 -16.35 6.18
N LEU A 170 2.72 -15.96 6.38
CA LEU A 170 3.09 -14.97 7.39
C LEU A 170 2.51 -13.59 7.04
N SER A 171 2.65 -13.16 5.78
CA SER A 171 2.11 -11.90 5.27
C SER A 171 0.59 -11.83 5.29
N SER A 172 -0.11 -12.97 5.21
CA SER A 172 -1.58 -13.00 5.29
C SER A 172 -2.13 -12.38 6.59
N LYS A 173 -1.37 -12.39 7.69
CA LYS A 173 -1.73 -11.68 8.93
C LYS A 173 -1.84 -10.18 8.70
N GLY A 174 -0.89 -9.60 7.96
CA GLY A 174 -0.88 -8.19 7.60
C GLY A 174 -2.08 -7.79 6.75
N TYR A 175 -2.32 -8.55 5.68
CA TYR A 175 -3.49 -8.32 4.82
C TYR A 175 -4.80 -8.45 5.60
N SER A 176 -4.91 -9.40 6.52
CA SER A 176 -6.08 -9.55 7.38
C SER A 176 -6.32 -8.33 8.28
N LYS A 177 -5.26 -7.80 8.93
CA LYS A 177 -5.35 -6.58 9.74
C LYS A 177 -5.67 -5.35 8.89
N PHE A 178 -5.13 -5.27 7.67
CA PHE A 178 -5.48 -4.23 6.71
C PHE A 178 -6.97 -4.29 6.33
N VAL A 179 -7.51 -5.48 6.02
CA VAL A 179 -8.94 -5.67 5.76
C VAL A 179 -9.80 -5.21 6.94
N LEU A 180 -9.44 -5.59 8.17
CA LEU A 180 -10.14 -5.15 9.37
C LEU A 180 -10.08 -3.62 9.55
N SER A 181 -8.96 -2.99 9.21
CA SER A 181 -8.83 -1.53 9.26
C SER A 181 -9.74 -0.83 8.25
N ILE A 182 -9.93 -1.41 7.06
CA ILE A 182 -10.88 -0.92 6.06
C ILE A 182 -12.30 -1.05 6.64
N ASP A 183 -12.67 -2.22 7.15
CA ASP A 183 -14.01 -2.43 7.70
C ASP A 183 -14.30 -1.45 8.86
N ALA A 184 -13.33 -1.21 9.74
CA ALA A 184 -13.41 -0.22 10.82
C ALA A 184 -13.61 1.22 10.30
N LEU A 185 -12.87 1.63 9.25
CA LEU A 185 -13.02 2.97 8.65
C LEU A 185 -14.43 3.21 8.08
N TYR A 186 -15.04 2.17 7.53
CA TYR A 186 -16.42 2.18 7.04
C TYR A 186 -17.47 2.04 8.15
N GLY A 187 -17.05 1.73 9.39
CA GLY A 187 -17.95 1.50 10.52
C GLY A 187 -18.64 0.13 10.49
N HIS A 188 -18.11 -0.82 9.73
CA HIS A 188 -18.65 -2.17 9.62
C HIS A 188 -18.12 -3.05 10.76
N LYS A 189 -19.01 -3.52 11.64
CA LYS A 189 -18.66 -4.52 12.67
C LYS A 189 -18.55 -5.90 12.01
N THR A 190 -17.32 -6.36 11.81
CA THR A 190 -17.07 -7.71 11.27
C THR A 190 -17.40 -8.77 12.31
N THR A 191 -18.35 -9.65 12.01
CA THR A 191 -18.67 -10.86 12.78
C THR A 191 -17.83 -12.07 12.37
N ASN A 192 -17.00 -11.92 11.32
CA ASN A 192 -16.22 -13.02 10.77
C ASN A 192 -15.09 -13.43 11.72
N ALA A 193 -14.98 -14.75 11.95
CA ALA A 193 -13.84 -15.33 12.65
C ALA A 193 -12.52 -14.87 11.99
N LEU A 194 -11.52 -14.50 12.81
CA LEU A 194 -10.20 -14.04 12.37
C LEU A 194 -9.51 -15.00 11.38
N TRP A 195 -9.89 -16.27 11.40
CA TRP A 195 -9.42 -17.27 10.46
C TRP A 195 -9.93 -17.05 9.03
N LYS A 196 -11.21 -16.70 8.86
CA LYS A 196 -11.81 -16.44 7.53
C LYS A 196 -11.17 -15.23 6.85
N THR A 197 -10.90 -14.17 7.62
CA THR A 197 -10.22 -12.97 7.10
C THR A 197 -8.76 -13.26 6.73
N ARG A 198 -8.10 -14.20 7.42
CA ARG A 198 -6.75 -14.64 7.09
C ARG A 198 -6.68 -15.43 5.78
N ILE A 199 -7.58 -16.40 5.57
CA ILE A 199 -7.66 -17.15 4.30
C ILE A 199 -7.91 -16.19 3.13
N LYS A 200 -8.80 -15.22 3.32
CA LYS A 200 -9.08 -14.20 2.31
C LYS A 200 -7.84 -13.35 1.98
N GLY A 201 -7.08 -12.96 3.01
CA GLY A 201 -5.80 -12.25 2.83
C GLY A 201 -4.79 -13.08 2.04
N PHE A 202 -4.67 -14.37 2.34
CA PHE A 202 -3.81 -15.30 1.60
C PHE A 202 -4.22 -15.43 0.13
N LEU A 203 -5.51 -15.65 -0.14
CA LEU A 203 -6.04 -15.73 -1.52
C LEU A 203 -5.81 -14.42 -2.29
N THR A 204 -6.01 -13.27 -1.62
CA THR A 204 -5.75 -11.95 -2.21
C THR A 204 -4.28 -11.82 -2.60
N SER A 205 -3.36 -12.26 -1.73
CA SER A 205 -1.93 -12.25 -2.02
C SER A 205 -1.57 -13.12 -3.23
N ILE A 206 -2.17 -14.31 -3.37
CA ILE A 206 -1.97 -15.17 -4.54
C ILE A 206 -2.43 -14.49 -5.83
N ILE A 207 -3.62 -13.89 -5.81
CA ILE A 207 -4.17 -13.18 -6.98
C ILE A 207 -3.25 -12.03 -7.39
N ILE A 208 -2.74 -11.26 -6.43
CA ILE A 208 -1.78 -10.18 -6.68
C ILE A 208 -0.50 -10.75 -7.30
N THR A 209 0.06 -11.83 -6.75
CA THR A 209 1.26 -12.47 -7.29
C THR A 209 1.04 -12.95 -8.72
N ILE A 210 -0.05 -13.66 -9.01
CA ILE A 210 -0.38 -14.14 -10.37
C ILE A 210 -0.54 -12.96 -11.33
N SER A 211 -1.28 -11.92 -10.93
CA SER A 211 -1.47 -10.71 -11.74
C SER A 211 -0.15 -10.02 -12.04
N LEU A 212 0.76 -9.96 -11.06
CA LEU A 212 2.09 -9.37 -11.22
C LEU A 212 2.96 -10.23 -12.15
N THR A 213 2.90 -11.55 -12.04
CA THR A 213 3.61 -12.48 -12.93
C THR A 213 3.18 -12.31 -14.38
N ILE A 214 1.86 -12.31 -14.66
CA ILE A 214 1.35 -12.13 -16.02
C ILE A 214 1.82 -10.80 -16.58
N PHE A 215 1.71 -9.72 -15.80
CA PHE A 215 2.14 -8.40 -16.25
C PHE A 215 3.65 -8.34 -16.57
N LEU A 216 4.49 -8.79 -15.63
CA LEU A 216 5.94 -8.77 -15.83
C LEU A 216 6.38 -9.71 -16.96
N LEU A 217 5.72 -10.85 -17.14
CA LEU A 217 5.96 -11.75 -18.26
C LEU A 217 5.63 -11.07 -19.60
N THR A 218 4.43 -10.48 -19.75
CA THR A 218 4.04 -9.80 -20.98
C THR A 218 4.97 -8.63 -21.29
N TYR A 219 5.32 -7.84 -20.28
CA TYR A 219 6.16 -6.66 -20.47
C TYR A 219 7.62 -7.04 -20.78
N SER A 220 8.19 -8.04 -20.09
CA SER A 220 9.53 -8.53 -20.39
C SER A 220 9.62 -9.20 -21.76
N ALA A 221 8.62 -9.99 -22.15
CA ALA A 221 8.54 -10.56 -23.50
C ALA A 221 8.48 -9.47 -24.57
N PHE A 222 7.70 -8.41 -24.36
CA PHE A 222 7.64 -7.26 -25.27
C PHE A 222 9.00 -6.55 -25.38
N LEU A 223 9.67 -6.25 -24.26
CA LEU A 223 10.98 -5.59 -24.28
C LEU A 223 12.05 -6.45 -24.94
N THR A 224 12.10 -7.76 -24.63
CA THR A 224 13.04 -8.68 -25.28
C THR A 224 12.78 -8.78 -26.77
N PHE A 225 11.52 -8.85 -27.20
CA PHE A 225 11.17 -8.85 -28.62
C PHE A 225 11.70 -7.60 -29.35
N ILE A 226 11.55 -6.41 -28.77
CA ILE A 226 12.09 -5.18 -29.34
C ILE A 226 13.63 -5.21 -29.38
N LEU A 227 14.28 -5.65 -28.30
CA LEU A 227 15.75 -5.76 -28.24
C LEU A 227 16.32 -6.73 -29.28
N ASP A 228 15.67 -7.87 -29.47
CA ASP A 228 16.08 -8.91 -30.42
C ASP A 228 15.80 -8.51 -31.87
N ARG A 229 14.63 -7.95 -32.18
CA ARG A 229 14.18 -7.75 -33.57
C ARG A 229 14.46 -6.37 -34.16
N VAL A 230 14.58 -5.35 -33.31
CA VAL A 230 14.75 -3.96 -33.78
C VAL A 230 16.18 -3.48 -33.58
N PHE A 231 16.84 -3.94 -32.52
CA PHE A 231 18.17 -3.46 -32.14
C PHE A 231 19.29 -4.51 -32.28
N ASP A 232 18.97 -5.75 -32.63
CA ASP A 232 19.90 -6.90 -32.74
C ASP A 232 20.81 -7.09 -31.50
N GLN A 233 20.40 -6.56 -30.35
CA GLN A 233 21.18 -6.54 -29.11
C GLN A 233 20.77 -7.65 -28.13
N GLY A 234 19.70 -8.39 -28.42
CA GLY A 234 19.10 -9.29 -27.43
C GLY A 234 19.89 -10.58 -27.12
N LYS A 235 21.01 -10.84 -27.79
CA LYS A 235 21.96 -11.91 -27.41
C LYS A 235 23.02 -11.49 -26.39
N LEU A 236 23.18 -10.19 -26.09
CA LEU A 236 24.27 -9.65 -25.26
C LEU A 236 23.85 -9.32 -23.81
N LEU A 237 22.78 -9.92 -23.29
CA LEU A 237 22.10 -9.45 -22.07
C LEU A 237 22.71 -9.69 -20.69
N PRO A 238 23.79 -10.46 -20.43
CA PRO A 238 24.25 -10.58 -19.05
C PRO A 238 24.91 -9.25 -18.63
N ASN A 239 24.17 -8.46 -17.84
CA ASN A 239 24.60 -7.24 -17.12
C ASN A 239 24.56 -5.89 -17.86
N ILE A 240 23.94 -5.79 -19.04
CA ILE A 240 23.73 -4.48 -19.68
C ILE A 240 22.64 -3.71 -18.92
N LYS A 241 22.98 -2.51 -18.44
CA LYS A 241 22.00 -1.63 -17.77
C LYS A 241 21.25 -0.80 -18.81
N LEU A 242 20.05 -0.34 -18.45
CA LEU A 242 19.23 0.52 -19.32
C LEU A 242 20.00 1.74 -19.86
N LYS A 243 20.91 2.31 -19.06
CA LYS A 243 21.74 3.46 -19.44
C LYS A 243 22.72 3.19 -20.57
N ASP A 244 23.15 1.94 -20.71
CA ASP A 244 24.14 1.52 -21.70
C ASP A 244 23.47 1.23 -23.06
N LEU A 245 22.13 1.15 -23.08
CA LEU A 245 21.34 0.96 -24.28
C LEU A 245 21.14 2.27 -25.04
N ARG A 246 20.92 2.17 -26.35
CA ARG A 246 20.65 3.30 -27.24
C ARG A 246 19.51 4.18 -26.72
N TRP A 247 19.64 5.50 -26.90
CA TRP A 247 18.63 6.47 -26.47
C TRP A 247 17.22 6.15 -27.02
N ASP A 248 17.14 5.66 -28.26
CA ASP A 248 15.90 5.20 -28.90
C ASP A 248 15.16 4.16 -28.04
N PHE A 249 15.90 3.18 -27.50
CA PHE A 249 15.33 2.13 -26.65
C PHE A 249 14.90 2.69 -25.29
N GLN A 250 15.65 3.63 -24.72
CA GLN A 250 15.29 4.27 -23.45
C GLN A 250 13.94 4.99 -23.56
N ILE A 251 13.65 5.62 -24.70
CA ILE A 251 12.34 6.24 -24.95
C ILE A 251 11.24 5.18 -25.05
N ILE A 252 11.48 4.10 -25.79
CA ILE A 252 10.54 2.98 -25.92
C ILE A 252 10.28 2.33 -24.56
N PHE A 253 11.24 2.35 -23.64
CA PHE A 253 11.05 1.87 -22.27
C PHE A 253 10.24 2.85 -21.42
N TRP A 254 10.64 4.12 -21.36
CA TRP A 254 10.06 5.11 -20.44
C TRP A 254 8.66 5.57 -20.86
N LEU A 255 8.37 5.71 -22.15
CA LEU A 255 7.09 6.22 -22.63
C LEU A 255 5.91 5.30 -22.20
N PRO A 256 5.97 3.97 -22.43
CA PRO A 256 4.96 3.05 -21.91
C PRO A 256 4.90 3.06 -20.38
N ILE A 257 6.02 3.14 -19.67
CA ILE A 257 6.01 3.16 -18.20
C ILE A 257 5.28 4.39 -17.68
N ILE A 258 5.60 5.58 -18.17
CA ILE A 258 4.98 6.82 -17.72
C ILE A 258 3.46 6.81 -17.99
N LEU A 259 3.04 6.27 -19.14
CA LEU A 259 1.64 6.22 -19.54
C LEU A 259 0.84 5.11 -18.84
N PHE A 260 1.38 3.89 -18.78
CA PHE A 260 0.66 2.70 -18.30
C PHE A 260 0.85 2.41 -16.81
N LEU A 261 1.92 2.87 -16.17
CA LEU A 261 2.14 2.65 -14.73
C LEU A 261 0.99 3.22 -13.88
N PRO A 262 0.50 4.47 -14.11
CA PRO A 262 -0.64 4.99 -13.35
C PRO A 262 -1.92 4.19 -13.56
N LEU A 263 -2.17 3.77 -14.80
CA LEU A 263 -3.32 2.94 -15.13
C LEU A 263 -3.25 1.58 -14.42
N LEU A 264 -2.07 0.96 -14.40
CA LEU A 264 -1.86 -0.32 -13.74
C LEU A 264 -2.08 -0.22 -12.24
N ILE A 265 -1.45 0.75 -11.58
CA ILE A 265 -1.59 0.95 -10.13
C ILE A 265 -3.06 1.26 -9.79
N TYR A 266 -3.73 2.08 -10.60
CA TYR A 266 -5.16 2.35 -10.44
C TYR A 266 -6.00 1.06 -10.55
N CYS A 267 -5.80 0.25 -11.57
CA CYS A 267 -6.50 -1.02 -11.75
C CYS A 267 -6.22 -1.99 -10.58
N SER A 268 -4.97 -2.11 -10.14
CA SER A 268 -4.59 -2.94 -8.99
C SER A 268 -5.30 -2.47 -7.71
N LEU A 269 -5.30 -1.18 -7.42
CA LEU A 269 -5.93 -0.63 -6.21
C LEU A 269 -7.46 -0.72 -6.26
N LEU A 270 -8.06 -0.54 -7.43
CA LEU A 270 -9.49 -0.71 -7.63
C LEU A 270 -9.92 -2.15 -7.34
N ILE A 271 -9.16 -3.14 -7.85
CA ILE A 271 -9.35 -4.56 -7.54
C ILE A 271 -9.17 -4.80 -6.04
N SER A 272 -8.05 -4.35 -5.46
CA SER A 272 -7.78 -4.52 -4.02
C SER A 272 -8.91 -3.94 -3.16
N PHE A 273 -9.29 -2.68 -3.36
CA PHE A 273 -10.35 -2.04 -2.58
C PHE A 273 -11.74 -2.66 -2.79
N LYS A 274 -11.98 -3.35 -3.91
CA LYS A 274 -13.21 -4.12 -4.14
C LYS A 274 -13.23 -5.45 -3.38
N PHE A 275 -12.10 -6.15 -3.37
CA PHE A 275 -11.99 -7.48 -2.77
C PHE A 275 -11.71 -7.45 -1.27
N SER A 276 -10.88 -6.51 -0.80
CA SER A 276 -10.47 -6.38 0.60
C SER A 276 -11.63 -6.29 1.61
N PRO A 277 -12.63 -5.41 1.49
CA PRO A 277 -13.69 -5.28 2.50
C PRO A 277 -14.55 -6.54 2.62
N ASN A 278 -15.06 -6.81 3.83
CA ASN A 278 -15.93 -7.94 4.13
C ASN A 278 -17.41 -7.70 3.79
N PHE A 279 -17.75 -6.46 3.42
CA PHE A 279 -19.07 -6.05 2.97
C PHE A 279 -19.09 -5.76 1.46
N LYS A 280 -20.30 -5.69 0.88
CA LYS A 280 -20.49 -5.40 -0.54
C LYS A 280 -20.31 -3.91 -0.82
N VAL A 281 -19.48 -3.59 -1.81
CA VAL A 281 -19.21 -2.22 -2.27
C VAL A 281 -19.24 -2.20 -3.79
N LYS A 282 -19.84 -1.18 -4.41
CA LYS A 282 -19.87 -1.02 -5.87
C LYS A 282 -18.58 -0.34 -6.35
N LEU A 283 -18.17 -0.59 -7.61
CA LEU A 283 -16.94 -0.02 -8.17
C LEU A 283 -16.97 1.51 -8.22
N SER A 284 -18.13 2.10 -8.50
CA SER A 284 -18.33 3.56 -8.48
C SER A 284 -18.05 4.20 -7.12
N GLN A 285 -18.11 3.43 -6.03
CA GLN A 285 -17.91 3.92 -4.66
C GLN A 285 -16.44 3.89 -4.23
N ILE A 286 -15.61 3.19 -5.00
CA ILE A 286 -14.20 2.90 -4.71
C ILE A 286 -13.26 3.68 -5.62
N ASN A 287 -13.73 4.04 -6.82
CA ASN A 287 -12.98 4.80 -7.81
C ASN A 287 -12.26 6.05 -7.22
N PRO A 288 -12.89 6.88 -6.38
CA PRO A 288 -12.26 8.13 -5.92
C PRO A 288 -10.99 7.91 -5.11
N GLY A 289 -11.05 6.99 -4.15
CA GLY A 289 -9.90 6.63 -3.34
C GLY A 289 -8.86 5.84 -4.13
N ALA A 290 -9.25 5.05 -5.12
CA ALA A 290 -8.30 4.37 -6.00
C ALA A 290 -7.46 5.38 -6.79
N LEU A 291 -8.06 6.45 -7.33
CA LEU A 291 -7.32 7.52 -8.01
C LEU A 291 -6.42 8.32 -7.06
N ILE A 292 -6.92 8.65 -5.86
CA ILE A 292 -6.14 9.40 -4.85
C ILE A 292 -4.93 8.60 -4.36
N ALA A 293 -5.02 7.29 -4.31
CA ALA A 293 -3.87 6.46 -4.00
C ALA A 293 -2.98 6.26 -5.24
N ALA A 294 -3.56 6.00 -6.41
CA ALA A 294 -2.80 5.65 -7.61
C ALA A 294 -1.94 6.80 -8.14
N ILE A 295 -2.48 8.02 -8.26
CA ILE A 295 -1.75 9.15 -8.86
C ILE A 295 -0.47 9.49 -8.06
N PRO A 296 -0.54 9.75 -6.73
CA PRO A 296 0.66 10.03 -5.93
C PRO A 296 1.60 8.83 -5.87
N THR A 297 1.07 7.60 -5.80
CA THR A 297 1.90 6.39 -5.78
C THR A 297 2.70 6.23 -7.07
N SER A 298 2.07 6.45 -8.22
CA SER A 298 2.72 6.32 -9.53
C SER A 298 3.76 7.41 -9.73
N LEU A 299 3.39 8.65 -9.41
CA LEU A 299 4.31 9.79 -9.46
C LEU A 299 5.50 9.56 -8.54
N TYR A 300 5.25 9.05 -7.33
CA TYR A 300 6.30 8.71 -6.38
C TYR A 300 7.22 7.63 -6.92
N ILE A 301 6.70 6.52 -7.47
CA ILE A 301 7.52 5.47 -8.08
C ILE A 301 8.37 6.01 -9.24
N LEU A 302 7.82 6.88 -10.09
CA LEU A 302 8.57 7.48 -11.21
C LEU A 302 9.70 8.41 -10.71
N ILE A 303 9.41 9.28 -9.75
CA ILE A 303 10.41 10.17 -9.14
C ILE A 303 11.48 9.34 -8.44
N PHE A 304 11.07 8.35 -7.64
CA PHE A 304 11.96 7.53 -6.84
C PHE A 304 12.87 6.67 -7.73
N GLY A 305 12.32 6.04 -8.78
CA GLY A 305 13.09 5.28 -9.77
C GLY A 305 14.02 6.15 -10.62
N SER A 306 13.62 7.37 -10.98
CA SER A 306 14.52 8.33 -11.65
C SER A 306 15.70 8.70 -10.74
N LEU A 307 15.43 8.99 -9.47
CA LEU A 307 16.45 9.35 -8.48
C LEU A 307 17.43 8.19 -8.21
N ALA A 308 16.92 6.96 -8.12
CA ALA A 308 17.71 5.74 -8.00
C ALA A 308 18.72 5.57 -9.13
N SER A 309 18.37 6.02 -10.33
CA SER A 309 19.28 6.02 -11.47
C SER A 309 20.43 7.00 -11.31
N LEU A 310 20.23 8.14 -10.64
CA LEU A 310 21.25 9.20 -10.51
C LEU A 310 22.28 8.90 -9.41
N ILE A 311 21.88 8.18 -8.36
CA ILE A 311 22.72 7.92 -7.20
C ILE A 311 23.41 6.56 -7.33
N ASN A 312 24.72 6.52 -7.09
CA ASN A 312 25.51 5.28 -7.11
C ASN A 312 25.31 4.45 -5.83
N TYR A 313 24.14 3.81 -5.73
CA TYR A 313 23.74 3.00 -4.58
C TYR A 313 24.59 1.75 -4.34
N HIS A 314 25.32 1.26 -5.36
CA HIS A 314 26.26 0.15 -5.24
C HIS A 314 27.28 0.37 -4.10
N LYS A 315 27.66 1.62 -3.82
CA LYS A 315 28.61 1.96 -2.76
C LYS A 315 28.11 1.63 -1.35
N PHE A 316 26.80 1.50 -1.17
CA PHE A 316 26.18 1.25 0.13
C PHE A 316 25.75 -0.22 0.32
N GLY A 317 25.98 -1.07 -0.68
CA GLY A 317 25.70 -2.51 -0.63
C GLY A 317 24.22 -2.86 -0.47
N ILE A 318 23.97 -4.12 -0.08
CA ILE A 318 22.64 -4.73 0.07
C ILE A 318 21.76 -3.99 1.10
N VAL A 319 22.38 -3.41 2.14
CA VAL A 319 21.66 -2.69 3.20
C VAL A 319 20.90 -1.50 2.64
N ALA A 320 21.50 -0.76 1.70
CA ALA A 320 20.82 0.38 1.09
C ALA A 320 19.63 -0.03 0.23
N SER A 321 19.72 -1.15 -0.50
CA SER A 321 18.59 -1.70 -1.25
C SER A 321 17.41 -2.01 -0.32
N PHE A 322 17.66 -2.61 0.85
CA PHE A 322 16.61 -2.85 1.83
C PHE A 322 16.01 -1.57 2.42
N MET A 323 16.85 -0.61 2.81
CA MET A 323 16.37 0.69 3.29
C MET A 323 15.51 1.41 2.25
N TYR A 324 15.93 1.34 0.99
CA TYR A 324 15.21 1.91 -0.15
C TYR A 324 13.84 1.25 -0.32
N ILE A 325 13.77 -0.09 -0.30
CA ILE A 325 12.50 -0.83 -0.42
C ILE A 325 11.57 -0.48 0.75
N ILE A 326 12.07 -0.44 1.98
CA ILE A 326 11.26 -0.10 3.17
C ILE A 326 10.69 1.30 3.03
N LEU A 327 11.50 2.29 2.61
CA LEU A 327 11.05 3.66 2.40
C LEU A 327 10.00 3.76 1.29
N LEU A 328 10.24 3.08 0.16
CA LEU A 328 9.30 3.00 -0.97
C LEU A 328 7.95 2.45 -0.50
N LEU A 329 7.94 1.26 0.12
CA LEU A 329 6.73 0.58 0.56
C LEU A 329 6.02 1.33 1.70
N SER A 330 6.77 2.00 2.58
CA SER A 330 6.22 2.84 3.64
C SER A 330 5.38 3.97 3.05
N ILE A 331 5.94 4.76 2.14
CA ILE A 331 5.24 5.89 1.53
C ILE A 331 4.06 5.41 0.67
N MET A 332 4.22 4.33 -0.08
CA MET A 332 3.11 3.70 -0.81
C MET A 332 1.96 3.31 0.13
N SER A 333 2.27 2.74 1.30
CA SER A 333 1.26 2.38 2.31
C SER A 333 0.43 3.58 2.76
N TYR A 334 1.08 4.73 3.01
CA TYR A 334 0.38 5.97 3.39
C TYR A 334 -0.56 6.46 2.29
N PHE A 335 -0.15 6.41 1.01
CA PHE A 335 -1.04 6.77 -0.11
C PHE A 335 -2.21 5.80 -0.26
N ILE A 336 -1.96 4.50 -0.16
CA ILE A 336 -3.02 3.47 -0.22
C ILE A 336 -4.04 3.70 0.89
N TYR A 337 -3.59 3.88 2.13
CA TYR A 337 -4.47 4.08 3.27
C TYR A 337 -5.24 5.42 3.19
N THR A 338 -4.61 6.47 2.64
CA THR A 338 -5.29 7.72 2.31
C THR A 338 -6.43 7.50 1.31
N GLY A 339 -6.21 6.70 0.27
CA GLY A 339 -7.26 6.30 -0.67
C GLY A 339 -8.43 5.57 0.00
N VAL A 340 -8.14 4.66 0.93
CA VAL A 340 -9.16 3.97 1.74
C VAL A 340 -9.99 4.97 2.55
N ILE A 341 -9.34 5.92 3.22
CA ILE A 341 -10.02 6.96 4.00
C ILE A 341 -10.97 7.77 3.14
N VAL A 342 -10.55 8.16 1.94
CA VAL A 342 -11.40 8.93 1.02
C VAL A 342 -12.60 8.11 0.59
N ASN A 343 -12.43 6.83 0.26
CA ASN A 343 -13.54 5.97 -0.09
C ASN A 343 -14.53 5.80 1.06
N ALA A 344 -14.05 5.65 2.30
CA ALA A 344 -14.90 5.58 3.48
C ALA A 344 -15.67 6.90 3.72
N SER A 345 -14.99 8.05 3.57
CA SER A 345 -15.60 9.37 3.67
C SER A 345 -16.65 9.60 2.58
N PHE A 346 -16.35 9.22 1.34
CA PHE A 346 -17.27 9.29 0.21
C PHE A 346 -18.53 8.44 0.44
N TYR A 347 -18.35 7.20 0.88
CA TYR A 347 -19.45 6.29 1.21
C TYR A 347 -20.37 6.88 2.28
N LYS A 348 -19.80 7.45 3.34
CA LYS A 348 -20.55 8.07 4.45
C LYS A 348 -21.28 9.35 4.04
N THR A 349 -20.69 10.19 3.20
CA THR A 349 -21.30 11.48 2.82
C THR A 349 -22.34 11.35 1.70
N PHE A 350 -22.09 10.54 0.67
CA PHE A 350 -22.97 10.44 -0.51
C PHE A 350 -23.97 9.28 -0.47
N ILE A 351 -23.60 8.15 0.13
CA ILE A 351 -24.36 6.91 -0.02
C ILE A 351 -25.24 6.66 1.20
N LYS A 352 -24.68 6.81 2.41
CA LYS A 352 -25.40 6.68 3.69
C LYS A 352 -26.19 5.37 3.85
N LEU A 353 -25.80 4.31 3.14
CA LEU A 353 -26.46 3.00 3.22
C LEU A 353 -25.75 2.10 4.26
N PRO A 354 -26.48 1.30 5.04
CA PRO A 354 -25.86 0.31 5.92
C PRO A 354 -25.05 -0.71 5.11
N THR A 355 -23.87 -1.06 5.61
CA THR A 355 -22.98 -2.04 4.98
C THR A 355 -23.56 -3.45 5.13
N ILE A 356 -23.71 -4.18 4.01
CA ILE A 356 -24.23 -5.56 3.99
C ILE A 356 -23.07 -6.55 3.86
N GLU A 357 -23.01 -7.52 4.78
CA GLU A 357 -21.97 -8.56 4.80
C GLU A 357 -22.01 -9.47 3.56
N LYS A 358 -20.85 -9.88 3.04
CA LYS A 358 -20.76 -10.79 1.88
C LYS A 358 -21.24 -12.23 2.22
N SER A 359 -21.06 -12.71 3.46
CA SER A 359 -21.32 -14.11 3.85
C SER A 359 -22.80 -14.49 3.88
N ARG A 360 -23.70 -13.52 4.15
CA ARG A 360 -25.16 -13.71 4.28
C ARG A 360 -25.87 -14.20 3.01
N TRP A 361 -25.14 -14.33 1.89
CA TRP A 361 -25.66 -14.86 0.63
C TRP A 361 -25.58 -16.39 0.53
N LEU A 362 -24.57 -17.04 1.14
CA LEU A 362 -24.48 -18.50 1.15
C LEU A 362 -25.59 -19.15 1.98
N ASN A 363 -26.10 -18.44 3.00
CA ASN A 363 -27.20 -18.91 3.84
C ASN A 363 -28.59 -18.46 3.36
N LYS A 364 -28.73 -17.87 2.17
CA LYS A 364 -30.04 -17.50 1.59
C LYS A 364 -30.59 -18.53 0.60
N ARG A 365 -29.98 -19.71 0.53
CA ARG A 365 -30.47 -20.89 -0.21
C ARG A 365 -30.50 -22.13 0.69
N SER A 366 -31.11 -21.98 1.86
CA SER A 366 -31.55 -23.10 2.71
C SER A 366 -33.01 -22.88 3.03
#